data_AF-A0A2G9TKL9-F1
#
_entry.id   AF-A0A2G9TKL9-F1
#
_cell.length_a   1.000
_cell.length_b   1.000
_cell.length_c   1.000
_cell.angle_alpha   90.00
_cell.angle_beta   90.00
_cell.angle_gamma   90.00
#
_symmetry.space_group_name_H-M   'P 1'
#
loop_
_entity.id
_entity.type
_entity.pdbx_description
1 polymer ?
#
loop_
_entity_poly.entity_id
_entity_poly.type
_entity_poly.pdbx_seq_one_letter_code
_entity_poly.pdbx_strand_id
1 'polypeptide(L)'
;WQHHASHHSNAERLHPVFEVNVMTCGTPTHVNALVDLKEPIDQSVCSDATCNNGGTCEADADGGIKCLCKAGFFGQFCEERVNPCEKRPCDHGYCKPSDPAGFECECEE
;
A
#
# COMPACT_ATOMS: atom_id res chain seq x y z
N TRP A 1 38.94 -20.08 -41.49
CA TRP A 1 37.48 -20.00 -41.72
C TRP A 1 36.86 -19.37 -40.47
N GLN A 2 37.18 -18.14 -40.05
CA GLN A 2 36.58 -16.86 -40.53
C GLN A 2 35.10 -17.09 -40.94
N HIS A 3 34.08 -16.54 -40.26
CA HIS A 3 33.79 -15.10 -40.12
C HIS A 3 33.04 -14.73 -38.82
N HIS A 4 33.25 -13.47 -38.42
CA HIS A 4 32.46 -12.69 -37.47
C HIS A 4 31.01 -12.46 -37.94
N ALA A 5 30.08 -12.29 -36.99
CA ALA A 5 29.03 -11.28 -37.07
C ALA A 5 28.64 -10.84 -35.65
N SER A 6 29.12 -9.65 -35.30
CA SER A 6 28.78 -8.90 -34.10
C SER A 6 27.36 -8.37 -34.20
N HIS A 7 26.49 -8.65 -33.22
CA HIS A 7 25.31 -7.83 -32.96
C HIS A 7 25.56 -6.98 -31.72
N HIS A 8 26.26 -5.86 -31.95
CA HIS A 8 26.06 -4.65 -31.17
C HIS A 8 24.72 -4.04 -31.63
N SER A 9 23.69 -4.08 -30.79
CA SER A 9 22.64 -3.05 -30.84
C SER A 9 22.86 -2.12 -29.66
N ASN A 10 23.54 -1.05 -30.01
CA ASN A 10 23.87 0.12 -29.23
C ASN A 10 22.57 0.79 -28.75
N ALA A 11 22.15 0.55 -27.51
CA ALA A 11 21.13 1.35 -26.85
C ALA A 11 21.83 2.36 -25.95
N GLU A 12 22.51 3.31 -26.57
CA GLU A 12 22.96 4.53 -25.89
C GLU A 12 21.70 5.23 -25.44
N ARG A 13 21.48 5.24 -24.13
CA ARG A 13 20.43 6.04 -23.50
C ARG A 13 20.80 7.49 -23.75
N LEU A 14 20.33 8.01 -24.88
CA LEU A 14 20.41 9.40 -25.27
C LEU A 14 19.71 10.20 -24.16
N HIS A 15 20.52 10.78 -23.29
CA HIS A 15 20.12 11.93 -22.50
C HIS A 15 19.81 13.04 -23.51
N PRO A 16 18.60 13.63 -23.51
CA PRO A 16 18.39 14.84 -24.28
C PRO A 16 19.24 15.96 -23.65
N VAL A 17 20.37 16.25 -24.27
CA VAL A 17 21.11 17.49 -24.05
C VAL A 17 20.22 18.61 -24.61
N PHE A 18 19.43 19.25 -23.76
CA PHE A 18 18.91 20.58 -24.04
C PHE A 18 19.86 21.61 -23.43
N GLU A 19 20.98 21.83 -24.12
CA GLU A 19 21.63 23.14 -24.11
C GLU A 19 20.75 24.09 -24.94
N VAL A 20 19.79 24.72 -24.27
CA VAL A 20 19.38 26.07 -24.66
C VAL A 20 19.53 26.95 -23.43
N ASN A 21 20.74 27.44 -23.24
CA ASN A 21 20.97 28.65 -22.47
C ASN A 21 20.31 29.81 -23.24
N VAL A 22 19.02 30.04 -23.00
CA VAL A 22 18.31 31.24 -23.46
C VAL A 22 18.14 32.19 -22.29
N MET A 23 19.00 33.21 -22.28
CA MET A 23 18.90 34.37 -21.41
C MET A 23 17.77 35.28 -21.94
N THR A 24 16.55 35.10 -21.46
CA THR A 24 15.44 36.02 -21.79
C THR A 24 15.23 37.03 -20.68
N CYS A 25 15.26 38.31 -21.05
CA CYS A 25 15.05 39.48 -20.21
C CYS A 25 13.56 39.85 -20.18
N GLY A 26 12.99 40.12 -19.00
CA GLY A 26 11.62 40.63 -18.77
C GLY A 26 10.71 39.59 -18.10
N THR A 27 9.92 39.86 -17.05
CA THR A 27 9.43 41.08 -16.36
C THR A 27 9.26 40.76 -14.85
N PRO A 28 9.20 41.75 -13.93
CA PRO A 28 9.13 41.49 -12.50
C PRO A 28 7.70 41.16 -12.09
N THR A 29 7.30 39.90 -12.21
CA THR A 29 6.16 39.39 -11.45
C THR A 29 6.57 38.09 -10.81
N HIS A 30 6.85 38.15 -9.51
CA HIS A 30 6.88 36.98 -8.65
C HIS A 30 5.55 36.23 -8.79
N VAL A 31 5.52 35.22 -9.64
CA VAL A 31 4.61 34.10 -9.46
C VAL A 31 5.48 32.93 -9.07
N ASN A 32 5.63 32.74 -7.76
CA ASN A 32 6.04 31.44 -7.23
C ASN A 32 4.93 30.46 -7.56
N ALA A 33 4.99 29.84 -8.74
CA ALA A 33 4.31 28.59 -8.98
C ALA A 33 5.10 27.53 -8.22
N LEU A 34 4.82 27.42 -6.92
CA LEU A 34 5.07 26.19 -6.19
C LEU A 34 4.25 25.14 -6.92
N VAL A 35 4.92 24.26 -7.66
CA VAL A 35 4.36 22.94 -7.95
C VAL A 35 3.87 22.42 -6.61
N ASP A 36 2.56 22.19 -6.54
CA ASP A 36 1.80 21.65 -5.42
C ASP A 36 2.73 20.85 -4.50
N LEU A 37 3.10 21.45 -3.37
CA LEU A 37 3.71 20.71 -2.29
C LEU A 37 2.61 19.75 -1.86
N LYS A 38 2.65 18.50 -2.39
CA LYS A 38 1.85 17.33 -2.00
C LYS A 38 1.29 17.62 -0.62
N GLU A 39 0.00 17.93 -0.57
CA GLU A 39 -0.64 18.50 0.61
C GLU A 39 -0.17 17.74 1.86
N PRO A 40 0.14 18.43 2.98
CA PRO A 40 0.60 17.76 4.18
C PRO A 40 -0.36 16.63 4.46
N ILE A 41 0.13 15.38 4.42
CA ILE A 41 -0.67 14.16 4.69
C ILE A 41 -1.61 14.48 5.84
N ASP A 42 -2.87 14.70 5.51
CA ASP A 42 -3.80 15.32 6.42
C ASP A 42 -4.05 14.31 7.53
N GLN A 43 -3.47 14.59 8.71
CA GLN A 43 -3.56 13.71 9.86
C GLN A 43 -5.03 13.53 10.33
N SER A 44 -5.98 14.25 9.70
CA SER A 44 -7.41 14.05 9.87
C SER A 44 -7.95 12.77 9.21
N VAL A 45 -7.23 12.20 8.25
CA VAL A 45 -7.55 10.89 7.63
C VAL A 45 -7.73 9.78 8.68
N CYS A 46 -7.04 9.86 9.83
CA CYS A 46 -7.20 8.95 10.96
C CYS A 46 -7.85 9.58 12.21
N SER A 47 -8.28 10.84 12.17
CA SER A 47 -8.84 11.53 13.35
C SER A 47 -10.27 11.11 13.68
N ASP A 48 -11.04 10.62 12.69
CA ASP A 48 -12.42 10.14 12.86
C ASP A 48 -12.52 8.62 13.10
N ALA A 49 -11.46 8.02 13.65
CA ALA A 49 -11.43 6.66 14.22
C ALA A 49 -12.16 5.60 13.36
N THR A 50 -11.60 5.25 12.21
CA THR A 50 -12.27 4.37 11.24
C THR A 50 -11.97 2.88 11.46
N CYS A 51 -10.84 2.50 12.07
CA CYS A 51 -10.46 1.10 12.22
C CYS A 51 -11.16 0.44 13.42
N ASN A 52 -11.96 -0.59 13.16
CA ASN A 52 -12.68 -1.36 14.16
C ASN A 52 -11.79 -2.39 14.87
N ASN A 53 -12.33 -3.01 15.93
CA ASN A 53 -11.73 -4.14 16.65
C ASN A 53 -10.28 -3.90 17.14
N GLY A 54 -9.95 -2.62 17.40
CA GLY A 54 -8.63 -2.21 17.87
C GLY A 54 -7.52 -2.28 16.81
N GLY A 55 -7.88 -2.18 15.53
CA GLY A 55 -6.92 -1.97 14.44
C GLY A 55 -6.20 -0.62 14.53
N THR A 56 -5.02 -0.53 13.92
CA THR A 56 -4.21 0.71 13.89
C THR A 56 -4.44 1.43 12.56
N CYS A 57 -4.80 2.71 12.62
CA CYS A 57 -4.96 3.55 11.43
C CYS A 57 -3.62 4.12 10.98
N GLU A 58 -3.31 3.97 9.70
CA GLU A 58 -2.15 4.55 9.03
C GLU A 58 -2.60 5.32 7.78
N ALA A 59 -1.94 6.44 7.50
CA ALA A 59 -2.14 7.15 6.25
C ALA A 59 -1.34 6.47 5.13
N ASP A 60 -1.99 6.22 3.99
CA ASP A 60 -1.34 5.67 2.80
C ASP A 60 -0.56 6.76 2.04
N ALA A 61 0.43 6.36 1.23
CA ALA A 61 1.30 7.28 0.50
C ALA A 61 0.53 8.13 -0.54
N ASP A 62 -0.62 7.63 -0.99
CA ASP A 62 -1.52 8.34 -1.91
C ASP A 62 -2.50 9.29 -1.20
N GLY A 63 -2.44 9.38 0.14
CA GLY A 63 -3.36 10.19 0.95
C GLY A 63 -4.65 9.46 1.35
N GLY A 64 -4.68 8.12 1.22
CA GLY A 64 -5.80 7.28 1.65
C GLY A 64 -5.69 6.80 3.10
N ILE A 65 -6.74 6.11 3.58
CA ILE A 65 -6.75 5.41 4.89
C ILE A 65 -6.31 3.96 4.69
N LYS A 66 -5.45 3.47 5.58
CA LYS A 66 -5.10 2.06 5.68
C LYS A 66 -5.21 1.58 7.13
N CYS A 67 -6.01 0.54 7.36
CA CYS A 67 -6.11 -0.09 8.68
C CYS A 67 -5.24 -1.34 8.78
N LEU A 68 -4.37 -1.37 9.79
CA LEU A 68 -3.68 -2.58 10.22
C LEU A 68 -4.55 -3.35 11.22
N CYS A 69 -5.12 -4.46 10.77
CA CYS A 69 -5.98 -5.27 11.61
C CYS A 69 -5.18 -6.13 12.59
N LYS A 70 -5.73 -6.28 13.81
CA LYS A 70 -5.24 -7.26 14.76
C LYS A 70 -5.50 -8.67 14.22
N ALA A 71 -4.70 -9.63 14.70
CA ALA A 71 -4.93 -11.04 14.41
C ALA A 71 -6.39 -11.40 14.69
N GLY A 72 -7.03 -12.08 13.74
CA GLY A 72 -8.43 -12.47 13.84
C GLY A 72 -9.41 -11.54 13.17
N PHE A 73 -8.97 -10.40 12.65
CA PHE A 73 -9.82 -9.44 11.97
C PHE A 73 -9.30 -9.11 10.58
N PHE A 74 -10.22 -8.79 9.67
CA PHE A 74 -9.94 -8.41 8.29
C PHE A 74 -11.01 -7.44 7.79
N GLY A 75 -10.87 -6.99 6.53
CA GLY A 75 -11.69 -5.94 5.94
C GLY A 75 -10.93 -4.62 5.82
N GLN A 76 -11.53 -3.64 5.12
CA GLN A 76 -10.90 -2.32 4.93
C GLN A 76 -10.72 -1.58 6.25
N PHE A 77 -11.63 -1.83 7.20
CA PHE A 77 -11.69 -1.19 8.50
C PHE A 77 -11.67 -2.21 9.63
N CYS A 78 -11.16 -3.43 9.40
CA CYS A 78 -11.10 -4.50 10.40
C CYS A 78 -12.47 -4.85 11.01
N GLU A 79 -13.53 -4.68 10.23
CA GLU A 79 -14.92 -4.91 10.60
C GLU A 79 -15.30 -6.39 10.60
N GLU A 80 -14.57 -7.21 9.85
CA GLU A 80 -14.83 -8.64 9.71
C GLU A 80 -13.94 -9.45 10.66
N ARG A 81 -14.50 -10.52 11.25
CA ARG A 81 -13.76 -11.47 12.08
C ARG A 81 -13.48 -12.73 11.29
N VAL A 82 -12.22 -13.16 11.27
CA VAL A 82 -11.82 -14.46 10.72
C VAL A 82 -12.53 -15.55 11.50
N ASN A 83 -13.31 -16.38 10.80
CA ASN A 83 -13.90 -17.57 11.37
C ASN A 83 -13.07 -18.81 10.98
N PRO A 84 -12.16 -19.28 11.85
CA PRO A 84 -11.32 -20.44 11.53
C PRO A 84 -12.13 -21.75 11.43
N CYS A 85 -13.36 -21.77 11.93
CA CYS A 85 -14.27 -22.91 11.82
C CYS A 85 -15.03 -22.97 10.50
N GLU A 86 -14.99 -21.92 9.67
CA GLU A 86 -15.74 -21.86 8.41
C GLU A 86 -15.35 -22.98 7.43
N LYS A 87 -14.05 -23.31 7.39
CA LYS A 87 -13.53 -24.40 6.55
C LYS A 87 -13.72 -25.79 7.14
N ARG A 88 -14.41 -25.90 8.28
CA ARG A 88 -14.65 -27.15 9.02
C ARG A 88 -13.35 -27.94 9.22
N PRO A 89 -12.35 -27.37 9.94
CA PRO A 89 -11.05 -28.01 10.11
C PRO A 89 -11.07 -29.25 11.01
N CYS A 90 -12.15 -29.45 11.78
CA CYS A 90 -12.32 -30.61 12.65
C CYS A 90 -12.94 -31.78 11.87
N ASP A 91 -12.25 -32.91 11.86
CA ASP A 91 -12.67 -34.15 11.18
C ASP A 91 -13.77 -34.88 11.97
N HIS A 92 -13.60 -34.95 13.30
CA HIS A 92 -14.57 -35.53 14.24
C HIS A 92 -14.66 -34.64 15.48
N GLY A 93 -15.86 -34.12 15.75
CA GLY A 93 -16.10 -33.15 16.82
C GLY A 93 -16.55 -31.80 16.32
N TYR A 94 -16.72 -30.86 17.24
CA TYR A 94 -17.22 -29.52 16.97
C TYR A 94 -16.10 -28.48 17.08
N CYS A 95 -16.08 -27.56 16.12
CA CYS A 95 -15.09 -26.51 16.06
C CYS A 95 -15.51 -25.33 16.94
N LYS A 96 -14.62 -24.92 17.85
CA LYS A 96 -14.74 -23.73 18.69
C LYS A 96 -13.71 -22.70 18.24
N PRO A 97 -14.11 -21.49 17.82
CA PRO A 97 -13.17 -20.41 17.56
C PRO A 97 -12.43 -20.02 18.85
N SER A 98 -11.14 -19.76 18.73
CA SER A 98 -10.25 -19.34 19.82
C SER A 98 -9.59 -18.01 19.47
N ASP A 99 -9.49 -17.08 20.42
CA ASP A 99 -8.84 -15.80 20.18
C ASP A 99 -7.29 -15.95 20.12
N PRO A 100 -6.59 -15.12 19.32
CA PRO A 100 -7.13 -14.07 18.46
C PRO A 100 -7.60 -14.56 17.07
N ALA A 101 -7.09 -15.68 16.55
CA ALA A 101 -7.45 -16.18 15.20
C ALA A 101 -7.35 -17.72 15.09
N GLY A 102 -7.41 -18.42 16.21
CA GLY A 102 -7.23 -19.87 16.31
C GLY A 102 -8.56 -20.62 16.38
N PHE A 103 -8.48 -21.95 16.39
CA PHE A 103 -9.63 -22.80 16.67
C PHE A 103 -9.21 -23.98 17.53
N GLU A 104 -10.18 -24.54 18.24
CA GLU A 104 -10.06 -25.75 19.03
C GLU A 104 -11.13 -26.73 18.58
N CYS A 105 -10.76 -28.01 18.42
CA CYS A 105 -11.71 -29.07 18.13
C CYS A 105 -12.05 -29.79 19.42
N GLU A 106 -13.33 -29.80 19.77
CA GLU A 106 -13.81 -30.56 20.91
C GLU A 106 -14.56 -31.80 20.44
N CYS A 107 -14.17 -32.96 20.95
CA CYS A 107 -14.83 -34.22 20.64
C CYS A 107 -16.14 -34.32 21.43
N GLU A 108 -17.21 -34.79 20.79
CA GLU A 108 -18.38 -35.26 21.51
C GLU A 108 -18.06 -36.67 22.04
N GLU A 109 -18.15 -36.86 23.36
CA GLU A 109 -17.95 -38.16 24.03
C GLU A 109 -19.05 -39.17 23.70
#